data_AF-A0A085W3U1-F1
#
_entry.id   AF-A0A085W3U1-F1
#
_cell.length_a   1.000
_cell.length_b   1.000
_cell.length_c   1.000
_cell.angle_alpha   90.00
_cell.angle_beta   90.00
_cell.angle_gamma   90.00
#
_symmetry.space_group_name_H-M   'P 1'
#
loop_
_entity.id
_entity.type
_entity.pdbx_description
1 polymer ?
#
loop_
_entity_poly.entity_id
_entity_poly.type
_entity_poly.pdbx_seq_one_letter_code
_entity_poly.pdbx_strand_id
1 'polypeptide(L)'
;MSLEELPWSDTGYARVFERVQERAGLLPPTCVPAAEDGINRAMARSGTQDFSSYVALISSDPAALDDLLTELTIGETYFFRTHEHFNFLSHQALPELRRLRGPEHTLRVWSAGCASGEEPYSLAVLLMEEGFGDRMEVLATDISRAALARAQVARYGPWSLRGIQAERMRPFLHMGTPRYELAPEVRQRVHFSYLNLALETWPSRSSGIHDLDIIFCRNVLIYFTRPTIEAVARRLHASLADGGFLITGPSDPSLVDLAPLEPLLTEWGVAYRRPTARPPRALPPSNYRSYPALPTVAPALPALASGPLPPLLPAPPALLPAPPAPPPPPAAPPLDTASAGLAPAREAMARGDWRKAAQLAGAQQPSPEAAVIEVRALANVEPEAAVKACAEAAARHPMDVELRYLESLLLMSVGRLGEAERAARQALYLEPSLAVAHLTLGYVLRRLGDTSGAVRAFRAAEALCSALQPEAIVPLSEGESAGRLAKVAQSERKRLEAAESRREG
;
A
#
# COMPACT_ATOMS: atom_id res chain seq x y z
N MET A 1 -21.69 12.85 2.53
CA MET A 1 -22.08 13.26 3.88
C MET A 1 -21.42 14.58 4.18
N SER A 2 -22.19 15.55 4.66
CA SER A 2 -21.62 16.77 5.24
C SER A 2 -20.92 16.43 6.57
N LEU A 3 -20.00 17.29 7.02
CA LEU A 3 -19.35 17.10 8.33
C LEU A 3 -20.37 17.07 9.48
N GLU A 4 -21.49 17.76 9.32
CA GLU A 4 -22.59 17.82 10.29
C GLU A 4 -23.42 16.53 10.35
N GLU A 5 -23.37 15.68 9.31
CA GLU A 5 -24.08 14.40 9.24
C GLU A 5 -23.29 13.24 9.84
N LEU A 6 -22.02 13.44 10.18
CA LEU A 6 -21.19 12.44 10.83
C LEU A 6 -21.58 12.28 12.31
N PRO A 7 -21.53 11.06 12.86
CA PRO A 7 -21.91 10.77 14.25
C PRO A 7 -20.82 11.22 15.24
N TRP A 8 -20.53 12.52 15.29
CA TRP A 8 -19.61 13.11 16.26
C TRP A 8 -20.19 13.03 17.68
N SER A 9 -19.34 12.77 18.67
CA SER A 9 -19.69 12.80 20.09
C SER A 9 -19.88 14.23 20.61
N ASP A 10 -19.24 15.22 19.98
CA ASP A 10 -19.39 16.66 20.25
C ASP A 10 -19.32 17.48 18.94
N THR A 11 -20.21 18.47 18.79
CA THR A 11 -20.20 19.40 17.64
C THR A 11 -18.88 20.17 17.45
N GLY A 12 -18.08 20.31 18.50
CA GLY A 12 -16.75 20.92 18.47
C GLY A 12 -15.77 20.17 17.57
N TYR A 13 -15.87 18.85 17.45
CA TYR A 13 -15.02 18.08 16.54
C TYR A 13 -15.29 18.43 15.08
N ALA A 14 -16.56 18.60 14.70
CA ALA A 14 -16.93 19.03 13.37
C ALA A 14 -16.29 20.40 13.04
N ARG A 15 -16.33 21.36 13.96
CA ARG A 15 -15.70 22.68 13.80
C ARG A 15 -14.18 22.64 13.67
N VAL A 16 -13.51 21.73 14.38
CA VAL A 16 -12.06 21.49 14.22
C VAL A 16 -11.78 20.91 12.84
N PHE A 17 -12.58 19.92 12.42
CA PHE A 17 -12.39 19.25 11.14
C PHE A 17 -12.70 20.15 9.94
N GLU A 18 -13.65 21.09 10.08
CA GLU A 18 -13.89 22.14 9.09
C GLU A 18 -12.60 22.92 8.78
N ARG A 19 -11.83 23.30 9.81
CA ARG A 19 -10.54 23.98 9.61
C ARG A 19 -9.51 23.10 8.94
N VAL A 20 -9.49 21.80 9.25
CA VAL A 20 -8.63 20.82 8.57
C VAL A 20 -8.99 20.72 7.09
N GLN A 21 -10.27 20.62 6.77
CA GLN A 21 -10.74 20.57 5.39
C GLN A 21 -10.42 21.86 4.63
N GLU A 22 -10.63 23.03 5.23
CA GLU A 22 -10.31 24.33 4.61
C GLU A 22 -8.80 24.51 4.37
N ARG A 23 -7.96 24.11 5.33
CA ARG A 23 -6.51 24.44 5.33
C ARG A 23 -5.63 23.35 4.72
N ALA A 24 -6.07 22.10 4.76
CA ALA A 24 -5.34 20.95 4.24
C ALA A 24 -6.13 20.15 3.19
N GLY A 25 -7.37 20.55 2.89
CA GLY A 25 -8.16 19.93 1.82
C GLY A 25 -8.59 18.50 2.10
N LEU A 26 -8.50 18.03 3.35
CA LEU A 26 -8.77 16.65 3.71
C LEU A 26 -10.27 16.31 3.66
N LEU A 27 -10.59 15.09 3.24
CA LEU A 27 -11.93 14.51 3.31
C LEU A 27 -12.35 14.30 4.76
N PRO A 28 -13.68 14.32 5.03
CA PRO A 28 -14.20 13.85 6.30
C PRO A 28 -13.68 12.45 6.65
N PRO A 29 -13.45 12.16 7.94
CA PRO A 29 -12.85 10.90 8.34
C PRO A 29 -13.80 9.74 8.09
N THR A 30 -13.25 8.63 7.59
CA THR A 30 -14.00 7.37 7.45
C THR A 30 -14.20 6.67 8.80
N CYS A 31 -13.34 6.96 9.79
CA CYS A 31 -13.45 6.49 11.16
C CYS A 31 -13.53 7.70 12.11
N VAL A 32 -14.75 8.08 12.47
CA VAL A 32 -15.02 9.23 13.36
C VAL A 32 -14.33 9.09 14.72
N PRO A 33 -14.42 7.95 15.43
CA PRO A 33 -13.76 7.81 16.74
C PRO A 33 -12.24 8.05 16.69
N ALA A 34 -11.57 7.54 15.67
CA ALA A 34 -10.13 7.74 15.51
C ALA A 34 -9.76 9.22 15.25
N ALA A 35 -10.62 9.94 14.53
CA ALA A 35 -10.44 11.37 14.29
C ALA A 35 -10.69 12.21 15.55
N GLU A 36 -11.71 11.89 16.34
CA GLU A 36 -11.97 12.52 17.64
C GLU A 36 -10.79 12.32 18.59
N ASP A 37 -10.29 11.09 18.70
CA ASP A 37 -9.11 10.79 19.52
C ASP A 37 -7.88 11.59 19.04
N GLY A 38 -7.68 11.70 17.72
CA GLY A 38 -6.63 12.53 17.13
C GLY A 38 -6.74 14.00 17.49
N ILE A 39 -7.95 14.56 17.41
CA ILE A 39 -8.24 15.95 17.79
C ILE A 39 -7.96 16.15 19.29
N ASN A 40 -8.45 15.25 20.15
CA ASN A 40 -8.25 15.32 21.60
C ASN A 40 -6.76 15.30 21.97
N ARG A 41 -5.96 14.47 21.30
CA ARG A 41 -4.51 14.42 21.55
C ARG A 41 -3.81 15.70 21.16
N ALA A 42 -4.18 16.28 20.02
CA ALA A 42 -3.61 17.53 19.56
C ALA A 42 -4.04 18.73 20.44
N MET A 43 -5.28 18.72 20.93
CA MET A 43 -5.77 19.65 21.96
C MET A 43 -5.00 19.53 23.28
N ALA A 44 -4.80 18.31 23.76
CA ALA A 44 -4.07 18.04 25.00
C ALA A 44 -2.60 18.49 24.90
N ARG A 45 -1.93 18.25 23.77
CA ARG A 45 -0.53 18.69 23.55
C ARG A 45 -0.39 20.20 23.50
N SER A 46 -1.35 20.89 22.91
CA SER A 46 -1.37 22.36 22.88
C SER A 46 -1.82 23.00 24.21
N GLY A 47 -2.22 22.18 25.20
CA GLY A 47 -2.71 22.66 26.49
C GLY A 47 -4.10 23.30 26.44
N THR A 48 -4.82 23.17 25.31
CA THR A 48 -6.18 23.67 25.15
C THR A 48 -7.19 22.67 25.71
N GLN A 49 -8.21 23.17 26.42
CA GLN A 49 -9.24 22.34 27.06
C GLN A 49 -10.62 22.49 26.41
N ASP A 50 -10.80 23.46 25.52
CA ASP A 50 -12.06 23.72 24.82
C ASP A 50 -11.84 23.86 23.31
N PHE A 51 -12.83 23.42 22.53
CA PHE A 51 -12.77 23.42 21.08
C PHE A 51 -12.68 24.82 20.47
N SER A 52 -13.26 25.84 21.09
CA SER A 52 -13.27 27.19 20.52
C SER A 52 -11.88 27.81 20.57
N SER A 53 -11.19 27.68 21.70
CA SER A 53 -9.79 28.08 21.86
C SER A 53 -8.88 27.27 20.93
N TYR A 54 -9.12 25.97 20.78
CA TYR A 54 -8.31 25.14 19.90
C TYR A 54 -8.50 25.50 18.42
N VAL A 55 -9.75 25.74 17.98
CA VAL A 55 -10.05 26.23 16.63
C VAL A 55 -9.35 27.56 16.36
N ALA A 56 -9.34 28.49 17.32
CA ALA A 56 -8.61 29.76 17.18
C ALA A 56 -7.09 29.55 17.08
N LEU A 57 -6.54 28.61 17.86
CA LEU A 57 -5.13 28.25 17.82
C LEU A 57 -4.72 27.68 16.45
N ILE A 58 -5.37 26.62 15.97
CA ILE A 58 -5.02 26.00 14.68
C ILE A 58 -5.28 26.92 13.47
N SER A 59 -6.12 27.96 13.66
CA SER A 59 -6.36 28.98 12.64
C SER A 59 -5.21 30.00 12.55
N SER A 60 -4.54 30.28 13.67
CA SER A 60 -3.52 31.32 13.80
C SER A 60 -2.09 30.79 13.82
N ASP A 61 -1.88 29.57 14.33
CA ASP A 61 -0.58 28.91 14.45
C ASP A 61 -0.46 27.72 13.48
N PRO A 62 0.36 27.83 12.42
CA PRO A 62 0.63 26.72 11.50
C PRO A 62 1.22 25.48 12.19
N ALA A 63 1.99 25.63 13.27
CA ALA A 63 2.58 24.49 13.97
C ALA A 63 1.51 23.65 14.68
N ALA A 64 0.53 24.30 15.31
CA ALA A 64 -0.60 23.61 15.94
C ALA A 64 -1.47 22.87 14.90
N LEU A 65 -1.66 23.46 13.72
CA LEU A 65 -2.34 22.76 12.61
C LEU A 65 -1.52 21.57 12.11
N ASP A 66 -0.20 21.71 11.93
CA ASP A 66 0.68 20.62 11.50
C ASP A 66 0.67 19.44 12.50
N ASP A 67 0.61 19.73 13.80
CA ASP A 67 0.48 18.73 14.86
C ASP A 67 -0.87 18.00 14.80
N LEU A 68 -1.96 18.71 14.49
CA LEU A 68 -3.27 18.11 14.28
C LEU A 68 -3.27 17.20 13.05
N LEU A 69 -2.72 17.66 11.92
CA LEU A 69 -2.65 16.89 10.67
C LEU A 69 -1.83 15.61 10.84
N THR A 70 -0.78 15.64 11.66
CA THR A 70 0.00 14.45 12.01
C THR A 70 -0.84 13.39 12.75
N GLU A 71 -1.84 13.80 13.54
CA GLU A 71 -2.74 12.86 14.23
C GLU A 71 -3.86 12.32 13.33
N LEU A 72 -4.23 13.06 12.29
CA LEU A 72 -5.35 12.71 11.40
C LEU A 72 -4.93 11.92 10.15
N THR A 73 -3.62 11.88 9.84
CA THR A 73 -3.09 11.19 8.66
C THR A 73 -2.41 9.87 9.01
N ILE A 74 -2.49 8.88 8.12
CA ILE A 74 -1.83 7.58 8.29
C ILE A 74 -0.54 7.58 7.46
N GLY A 75 0.60 7.63 8.13
CA GLY A 75 1.93 7.69 7.49
C GLY A 75 2.58 6.33 7.26
N GLU A 76 1.82 5.26 7.01
CA GLU A 76 2.41 3.93 6.82
C GLU A 76 3.21 3.86 5.52
N THR A 77 4.49 3.50 5.61
CA THR A 77 5.37 3.35 4.45
C THR A 77 6.44 2.28 4.71
N TYR A 78 7.10 1.82 3.64
CA TYR A 78 8.22 0.88 3.69
C TYR A 78 9.02 0.88 2.40
N PHE A 79 10.25 0.37 2.46
CA PHE A 79 11.14 0.39 1.32
C PHE A 79 10.58 -0.46 0.17
N PHE A 80 10.62 0.12 -1.03
CA PHE A 80 10.09 -0.47 -2.26
C PHE A 80 8.63 -0.92 -2.12
N ARG A 81 7.82 -0.20 -1.34
CA ARG A 81 6.36 -0.40 -1.28
C ARG A 81 5.76 -0.35 -2.67
N THR A 82 4.92 -1.33 -3.02
CA THR A 82 4.41 -1.54 -4.39
C THR A 82 5.57 -1.58 -5.39
N HIS A 83 6.36 -2.64 -5.31
CA HIS A 83 7.60 -2.79 -6.07
C HIS A 83 7.41 -2.64 -7.60
N GLU A 84 6.20 -2.87 -8.09
CA GLU A 84 5.82 -2.76 -9.49
C GLU A 84 5.95 -1.33 -10.03
N HIS A 85 5.79 -0.32 -9.18
CA HIS A 85 6.03 1.09 -9.55
C HIS A 85 7.53 1.32 -9.85
N PHE A 86 8.40 0.68 -9.07
CA PHE A 86 9.85 0.74 -9.25
C PHE A 86 10.30 -0.09 -10.46
N ASN A 87 9.63 -1.22 -10.74
CA ASN A 87 9.84 -1.98 -11.97
C ASN A 87 9.43 -1.18 -13.22
N PHE A 88 8.29 -0.49 -13.17
CA PHE A 88 7.86 0.42 -14.25
C PHE A 88 8.88 1.53 -14.50
N LEU A 89 9.42 2.11 -13.42
CA LEU A 89 10.53 3.07 -13.53
C LEU A 89 11.72 2.47 -14.27
N SER A 90 12.27 1.35 -13.79
CA SER A 90 13.46 0.70 -14.35
C SER A 90 13.25 0.26 -15.80
N HIS A 91 12.13 -0.38 -16.11
CA HIS A 91 11.94 -1.05 -17.39
C HIS A 91 11.31 -0.17 -18.47
N GLN A 92 10.66 0.93 -18.10
CA GLN A 92 9.91 1.75 -19.06
C GLN A 92 10.24 3.24 -18.95
N ALA A 93 9.99 3.87 -17.79
CA ALA A 93 10.10 5.32 -17.68
C ALA A 93 11.54 5.81 -17.82
N LEU A 94 12.51 5.20 -17.12
CA LEU A 94 13.92 5.62 -17.16
C LEU A 94 14.55 5.41 -18.56
N PRO A 95 14.36 4.27 -19.26
CA PRO A 95 14.81 4.13 -20.64
C PRO A 95 14.24 5.20 -21.60
N GLU A 96 12.94 5.52 -21.47
CA GLU A 96 12.31 6.54 -22.30
C GLU A 96 12.86 7.94 -22.01
N LEU A 97 13.03 8.29 -20.73
CA LEU A 97 13.61 9.56 -20.31
C LEU A 97 15.06 9.70 -20.78
N ARG A 98 15.88 8.64 -20.72
CA ARG A 98 17.25 8.67 -21.28
C ARG A 98 17.25 8.98 -22.77
N ARG A 99 16.34 8.38 -23.54
CA ARG A 99 16.22 8.65 -24.97
C ARG A 99 15.76 10.08 -25.24
N LEU A 100 14.86 10.60 -24.42
CA LEU A 100 14.26 11.92 -24.60
C LEU A 100 15.20 13.06 -24.15
N ARG A 101 15.97 12.84 -23.08
CA ARG A 101 16.81 13.87 -22.46
C ARG A 101 18.29 13.76 -22.81
N GLY A 102 18.75 12.57 -23.19
CA GLY A 102 20.16 12.26 -23.42
C GLY A 102 20.89 11.76 -22.18
N PRO A 103 22.12 11.27 -22.34
CA PRO A 103 22.87 10.58 -21.29
C PRO A 103 23.35 11.50 -20.16
N GLU A 104 23.56 12.80 -20.41
CA GLU A 104 24.08 13.77 -19.44
C GLU A 104 23.01 14.50 -18.63
N HIS A 105 21.73 14.15 -18.84
CA HIS A 105 20.64 14.79 -18.13
C HIS A 105 20.63 14.43 -16.65
N THR A 106 20.47 15.43 -15.79
CA THR A 106 20.25 15.23 -14.35
C THR A 106 18.77 14.98 -14.11
N LEU A 107 18.44 13.78 -13.67
CA LEU A 107 17.07 13.35 -13.48
C LEU A 107 16.44 14.02 -12.26
N ARG A 108 15.32 14.72 -12.44
CA ARG A 108 14.64 15.43 -11.35
C ARG A 108 13.40 14.66 -10.92
N VAL A 109 13.41 14.17 -9.69
CA VAL A 109 12.40 13.27 -9.13
C VAL A 109 11.78 13.89 -7.89
N TRP A 110 10.46 13.80 -7.76
CA TRP A 110 9.74 14.28 -6.60
C TRP A 110 8.88 13.18 -5.97
N SER A 111 9.08 12.89 -4.68
CA SER A 111 8.16 12.11 -3.84
C SER A 111 7.28 13.08 -3.04
N ALA A 112 6.02 13.17 -3.43
CA ALA A 112 4.99 14.02 -2.83
C ALA A 112 4.14 13.20 -1.86
N GLY A 113 4.26 13.48 -0.56
CA GLY A 113 3.72 12.67 0.54
C GLY A 113 4.69 11.56 0.95
N CYS A 114 5.94 11.92 1.24
CA CYS A 114 7.02 10.96 1.44
C CYS A 114 7.01 10.22 2.79
N ALA A 115 6.13 10.59 3.72
CA ALA A 115 6.05 10.06 5.09
C ALA A 115 7.43 10.02 5.78
N SER A 116 7.82 8.88 6.36
CA SER A 116 9.11 8.70 7.05
C SER A 116 10.31 8.44 6.13
N GLY A 117 10.18 8.67 4.83
CA GLY A 117 11.30 8.72 3.88
C GLY A 117 11.66 7.41 3.19
N GLU A 118 10.99 6.30 3.51
CA GLU A 118 11.28 5.03 2.83
C GLU A 118 11.11 5.11 1.30
N GLU A 119 10.08 5.81 0.81
CA GLU A 119 9.86 5.98 -0.63
C GLU A 119 10.97 6.75 -1.35
N PRO A 120 11.33 7.99 -0.96
CA PRO A 120 12.37 8.74 -1.64
C PRO A 120 13.75 8.07 -1.54
N TYR A 121 14.04 7.34 -0.46
CA TYR A 121 15.27 6.56 -0.38
C TYR A 121 15.26 5.33 -1.29
N SER A 122 14.11 4.64 -1.45
CA SER A 122 13.98 3.59 -2.46
C SER A 122 14.15 4.12 -3.89
N LEU A 123 13.65 5.33 -4.17
CA LEU A 123 13.89 6.02 -5.44
C LEU A 123 15.39 6.30 -5.63
N ALA A 124 16.06 6.89 -4.64
CA ALA A 124 17.50 7.17 -4.71
C ALA A 124 18.32 5.90 -4.98
N VAL A 125 18.06 4.81 -4.24
CA VAL A 125 18.75 3.52 -4.43
C VAL A 125 18.50 2.96 -5.84
N LEU A 126 17.24 2.94 -6.31
CA LEU A 126 16.93 2.50 -7.68
C LEU A 126 17.70 3.33 -8.70
N LEU A 127 17.72 4.65 -8.56
CA LEU A 127 18.41 5.54 -9.51
C LEU A 127 19.93 5.34 -9.49
N MET A 128 20.50 5.04 -8.31
CA MET A 128 21.92 4.69 -8.19
C MET A 128 22.23 3.39 -8.93
N GLU A 129 21.42 2.34 -8.73
CA GLU A 129 21.56 1.06 -9.43
C GLU A 129 21.41 1.19 -10.96
N GLU A 130 20.56 2.12 -11.40
CA GLU A 130 20.38 2.41 -12.82
C GLU A 130 21.53 3.26 -13.39
N GLY A 131 22.43 3.81 -12.58
CA GLY A 131 23.58 4.60 -13.06
C GLY A 131 23.31 6.11 -13.17
N PHE A 132 22.30 6.62 -12.45
CA PHE A 132 22.04 8.05 -12.27
C PHE A 132 22.73 8.65 -11.04
N GLY A 133 23.60 7.90 -10.33
CA GLY A 133 24.30 8.29 -9.09
C GLY A 133 24.43 9.79 -8.83
N ASP A 134 25.34 10.48 -9.51
CA ASP A 134 25.56 11.94 -9.39
C ASP A 134 24.65 12.80 -10.28
N ARG A 135 23.85 12.18 -11.13
CA ARG A 135 22.96 12.83 -12.10
C ARG A 135 21.50 12.65 -11.68
N MET A 136 21.21 12.87 -10.40
CA MET A 136 19.85 12.88 -9.87
C MET A 136 19.64 14.00 -8.86
N GLU A 137 18.42 14.51 -8.82
CA GLU A 137 17.88 15.35 -7.75
C GLU A 137 16.61 14.70 -7.24
N VAL A 138 16.60 14.22 -5.99
CA VAL A 138 15.39 13.65 -5.37
C VAL A 138 14.86 14.65 -4.35
N LEU A 139 13.74 15.30 -4.67
CA LEU A 139 12.95 16.10 -3.73
C LEU A 139 11.93 15.20 -3.03
N ALA A 140 11.80 15.33 -1.72
CA ALA A 140 10.81 14.63 -0.92
C ALA A 140 10.04 15.64 -0.08
N THR A 141 8.72 15.64 -0.17
CA THR A 141 7.89 16.57 0.58
C THR A 141 6.77 15.87 1.33
N ASP A 142 6.45 16.38 2.50
CA ASP A 142 5.31 15.92 3.30
C ASP A 142 4.67 17.06 4.07
N ILE A 143 3.42 16.86 4.47
CA ILE A 143 2.69 17.79 5.34
C ILE A 143 3.04 17.55 6.82
N SER A 144 3.46 16.33 7.18
CA SER A 144 3.87 16.00 8.55
C SER A 144 5.35 16.34 8.77
N ARG A 145 5.61 17.41 9.52
CA ARG A 145 6.97 17.77 9.98
C ARG A 145 7.61 16.67 10.82
N ALA A 146 6.81 15.97 11.62
CA ALA A 146 7.28 14.85 12.43
C ALA A 146 7.77 13.69 11.56
N ALA A 147 7.07 13.38 10.46
CA ALA A 147 7.49 12.37 9.49
C ALA A 147 8.79 12.80 8.77
N LEU A 148 8.87 14.05 8.32
CA LEU A 148 10.09 14.62 7.72
C LEU A 148 11.30 14.57 8.66
N ALA A 149 11.11 14.90 9.93
CA ALA A 149 12.18 14.80 10.93
C ALA A 149 12.70 13.36 11.07
N ARG A 150 11.81 12.35 11.06
CA ARG A 150 12.22 10.93 11.03
C ARG A 150 12.95 10.56 9.75
N ALA A 151 12.48 11.05 8.61
CA ALA A 151 13.08 10.81 7.30
C ALA A 151 14.52 11.36 7.22
N GLN A 152 14.77 12.54 7.79
CA GLN A 152 16.10 13.16 7.85
C GLN A 152 17.08 12.38 8.75
N VAL A 153 16.58 11.80 9.85
CA VAL A 153 17.37 10.92 10.74
C VAL A 153 17.76 9.62 10.03
N ALA A 154 16.91 9.11 9.13
CA ALA A 154 17.16 7.94 8.28
C ALA A 154 17.53 6.65 9.07
N ARG A 155 16.78 6.39 10.15
CA ARG A 155 16.93 5.19 11.00
C ARG A 155 15.69 4.31 10.95
N TYR A 156 15.85 3.08 10.49
CA TYR A 156 14.74 2.19 10.12
C TYR A 156 14.77 0.87 10.88
N GLY A 157 13.58 0.32 11.15
CA GLY A 157 13.43 -0.99 11.80
C GLY A 157 13.26 -2.13 10.78
N PRO A 158 13.27 -3.40 11.22
CA PRO A 158 13.04 -4.57 10.36
C PRO A 158 11.72 -4.50 9.57
N TRP A 159 10.67 -3.91 10.15
CA TRP A 159 9.38 -3.77 9.47
C TRP A 159 9.41 -2.85 8.25
N SER A 160 10.30 -1.85 8.21
CA SER A 160 10.53 -1.04 6.99
C SER A 160 11.10 -1.90 5.84
N LEU A 161 11.61 -3.11 6.15
CA LEU A 161 12.14 -4.09 5.21
C LEU A 161 11.17 -5.24 4.89
N ARG A 162 9.87 -5.13 5.24
CA ARG A 162 8.89 -6.21 5.01
C ARG A 162 8.56 -6.48 3.53
N GLY A 163 8.84 -5.51 2.66
CA GLY A 163 8.54 -5.61 1.23
C GLY A 163 9.44 -6.59 0.47
N ILE A 164 8.91 -7.20 -0.59
CA ILE A 164 9.62 -8.24 -1.38
C ILE A 164 10.94 -7.73 -1.97
N GLN A 165 11.02 -6.45 -2.35
CA GLN A 165 12.23 -5.83 -2.91
C GLN A 165 13.07 -5.06 -1.88
N ALA A 166 12.69 -5.07 -0.60
CA ALA A 166 13.39 -4.29 0.41
C ALA A 166 14.84 -4.75 0.66
N GLU A 167 15.19 -5.99 0.29
CA GLU A 167 16.56 -6.50 0.37
C GLU A 167 17.56 -5.69 -0.49
N ARG A 168 17.08 -4.95 -1.51
CA ARG A 168 17.91 -3.98 -2.27
C ARG A 168 18.49 -2.87 -1.39
N MET A 169 17.87 -2.59 -0.24
CA MET A 169 18.38 -1.63 0.72
C MET A 169 19.56 -2.17 1.55
N ARG A 170 19.73 -3.49 1.67
CA ARG A 170 20.73 -4.10 2.56
C ARG A 170 22.16 -3.56 2.38
N PRO A 171 22.68 -3.37 1.14
CA PRO A 171 24.04 -2.86 0.96
C PRO A 171 24.24 -1.45 1.54
N PHE A 172 23.14 -0.70 1.70
CA PHE A 172 23.13 0.68 2.18
C PHE A 172 22.66 0.81 3.63
N LEU A 173 22.43 -0.29 4.34
CA LEU A 173 21.96 -0.29 5.71
C LEU A 173 23.04 -0.82 6.64
N HIS A 174 23.54 0.04 7.52
CA HIS A 174 24.47 -0.33 8.57
C HIS A 174 23.70 -0.72 9.83
N MET A 175 24.11 -1.82 10.47
CA MET A 175 23.47 -2.28 11.69
C MET A 175 23.79 -1.31 12.84
N GLY A 176 22.83 -0.49 13.24
CA GLY A 176 22.82 0.20 14.51
C GLY A 176 22.02 -0.60 15.54
N THR A 177 22.43 -0.61 16.80
CA THR A 177 21.60 -1.17 17.88
C THR A 177 20.61 -0.07 18.34
N PRO A 178 19.27 -0.21 18.20
CA PRO A 178 18.45 -1.33 17.69
C PRO A 178 17.83 -1.11 16.29
N ARG A 179 18.35 -0.17 15.47
CA ARG A 179 17.80 0.21 14.16
C ARG A 179 18.90 0.28 13.10
N TYR A 180 18.54 -0.01 11.86
CA TYR A 180 19.43 0.20 10.72
C TYR A 180 19.63 1.70 10.47
N GLU A 181 20.87 2.11 10.24
CA GLU A 181 21.21 3.46 9.77
C GLU A 181 21.46 3.43 8.27
N LEU A 182 20.83 4.36 7.54
CA LEU A 182 21.04 4.47 6.10
C LEU A 182 22.39 5.11 5.77
N ALA A 183 23.09 4.55 4.79
CA ALA A 183 24.40 5.00 4.34
C ALA A 183 24.35 6.49 3.88
N PRO A 184 25.37 7.30 4.23
CA PRO A 184 25.41 8.71 3.85
C PRO A 184 25.28 8.96 2.35
N GLU A 185 25.82 8.06 1.51
CA GLU A 185 25.78 8.15 0.05
C GLU A 185 24.37 8.10 -0.55
N VAL A 186 23.42 7.45 0.13
CA VAL A 186 22.00 7.48 -0.25
C VAL A 186 21.32 8.69 0.36
N ARG A 187 21.62 8.99 1.64
CA ARG A 187 21.00 10.10 2.37
C ARG A 187 21.21 11.45 1.69
N GLN A 188 22.41 11.69 1.17
CA GLN A 188 22.78 12.95 0.51
C GLN A 188 22.08 13.16 -0.84
N ARG A 189 21.42 12.14 -1.41
CA ARG A 189 20.69 12.25 -2.68
C ARG A 189 19.27 12.81 -2.50
N VAL A 190 18.74 12.80 -1.28
CA VAL A 190 17.36 13.16 -0.99
C VAL A 190 17.29 14.46 -0.20
N HIS A 191 16.55 15.43 -0.75
CA HIS A 191 16.27 16.71 -0.11
C HIS A 191 14.84 16.71 0.43
N PHE A 192 14.70 16.90 1.74
CA PHE A 192 13.40 16.95 2.41
C PHE A 192 12.92 18.40 2.58
N SER A 193 11.66 18.65 2.25
CA SER A 193 11.03 19.95 2.47
C SER A 193 9.58 19.79 2.93
N TYR A 194 9.06 20.76 3.68
CA TYR A 194 7.65 20.79 4.04
C TYR A 194 6.82 21.26 2.86
N LEU A 195 5.71 20.57 2.57
CA LEU A 195 4.72 21.03 1.60
C LEU A 195 3.33 20.54 1.95
N ASN A 196 2.37 21.48 1.95
CA ASN A 196 0.96 21.17 1.92
C ASN A 196 0.45 21.23 0.47
N LEU A 197 0.13 20.07 -0.11
CA LEU A 197 -0.31 19.96 -1.51
C LEU A 197 -1.63 20.70 -1.78
N ALA A 198 -2.48 20.89 -0.77
CA ALA A 198 -3.76 21.56 -0.95
C ALA A 198 -3.62 23.06 -1.22
N LEU A 199 -2.51 23.69 -0.80
CA LEU A 199 -2.29 25.13 -0.94
C LEU A 199 -1.72 25.50 -2.32
N GLU A 200 -2.02 26.71 -2.78
CA GLU A 200 -1.53 27.28 -4.04
C GLU A 200 -0.17 27.97 -3.88
N THR A 201 0.79 27.26 -3.30
CA THR A 201 2.17 27.74 -3.10
C THR A 201 3.18 27.08 -4.05
N TRP A 202 2.70 26.22 -4.94
CA TRP A 202 3.48 25.43 -5.90
C TRP A 202 2.66 25.25 -7.21
N PRO A 203 3.28 24.88 -8.34
CA PRO A 203 4.72 24.81 -8.60
C PRO A 203 5.41 26.18 -8.53
N SER A 204 6.70 26.19 -8.18
CA SER A 204 7.53 27.39 -8.26
C SER A 204 9.00 27.02 -8.44
N ARG A 205 9.78 27.92 -9.07
CA ARG A 205 11.24 27.74 -9.15
C ARG A 205 11.90 27.78 -7.77
N SER A 206 11.40 28.63 -6.87
CA SER A 206 11.90 28.74 -5.49
C SER A 206 11.70 27.48 -4.66
N SER A 207 10.62 26.72 -4.89
CA SER A 207 10.37 25.46 -4.19
C SER A 207 11.07 24.26 -4.83
N GLY A 208 11.75 24.44 -5.98
CA GLY A 208 12.33 23.35 -6.76
C GLY A 208 11.30 22.44 -7.46
N ILE A 209 10.00 22.79 -7.38
CA ILE A 209 8.90 22.02 -7.98
C ILE A 209 8.55 22.66 -9.32
N HIS A 210 9.29 22.28 -10.35
CA HIS A 210 9.07 22.64 -11.76
C HIS A 210 9.93 21.70 -12.62
N ASP A 211 9.57 21.50 -13.89
CA ASP A 211 10.36 20.71 -14.85
C ASP A 211 10.83 19.35 -14.30
N LEU A 212 9.95 18.64 -13.59
CA LEU A 212 10.23 17.34 -12.97
C LEU A 212 10.08 16.21 -14.01
N ASP A 213 11.06 15.31 -14.06
CA ASP A 213 10.97 14.15 -14.95
C ASP A 213 10.04 13.07 -14.40
N ILE A 214 10.03 12.89 -13.07
CA ILE A 214 9.21 11.89 -12.39
C ILE A 214 8.58 12.52 -11.14
N ILE A 215 7.30 12.26 -10.93
CA ILE A 215 6.59 12.53 -9.68
C ILE A 215 5.98 11.24 -9.16
N PHE A 216 6.25 10.92 -7.89
CA PHE A 216 5.53 9.94 -7.11
C PHE A 216 4.57 10.71 -6.20
N CYS A 217 3.26 10.47 -6.32
CA CYS A 217 2.24 11.03 -5.43
C CYS A 217 1.26 9.92 -5.09
N ARG A 218 1.67 9.04 -4.16
CA ARG A 218 1.04 7.73 -3.94
C ARG A 218 0.44 7.62 -2.56
N ASN A 219 -0.80 7.14 -2.50
CA ASN A 219 -1.57 7.00 -1.27
C ASN A 219 -1.73 8.34 -0.54
N VAL A 220 -1.89 9.43 -1.30
CA VAL A 220 -2.05 10.79 -0.78
C VAL A 220 -3.38 11.39 -1.20
N LEU A 221 -3.75 11.23 -2.47
CA LEU A 221 -4.95 11.84 -3.04
C LEU A 221 -6.23 11.23 -2.49
N ILE A 222 -6.15 10.00 -1.97
CA ILE A 222 -7.22 9.35 -1.20
C ILE A 222 -7.73 10.17 0.00
N TYR A 223 -6.91 11.09 0.52
CA TYR A 223 -7.30 11.92 1.64
C TYR A 223 -7.95 13.23 1.21
N PHE A 224 -7.99 13.58 -0.07
CA PHE A 224 -8.41 14.91 -0.52
C PHE A 224 -9.84 14.96 -1.03
N THR A 225 -10.50 16.10 -0.81
CA THR A 225 -11.80 16.37 -1.43
C THR A 225 -11.67 16.46 -2.95
N ARG A 226 -12.75 16.21 -3.69
CA ARG A 226 -12.75 16.29 -5.16
C ARG A 226 -12.23 17.64 -5.70
N PRO A 227 -12.66 18.81 -5.20
CA PRO A 227 -12.08 20.09 -5.62
C PRO A 227 -10.57 20.19 -5.36
N THR A 228 -10.10 19.69 -4.22
CA THR A 228 -8.67 19.66 -3.89
C THR A 228 -7.91 18.76 -4.87
N ILE A 229 -8.41 17.57 -5.18
CA ILE A 229 -7.79 16.65 -6.15
C ILE A 229 -7.66 17.32 -7.52
N GLU A 230 -8.71 17.99 -8.00
CA GLU A 230 -8.68 18.68 -9.30
C GLU A 230 -7.62 19.78 -9.36
N ALA A 231 -7.49 20.57 -8.28
CA ALA A 231 -6.49 21.62 -8.19
C ALA A 231 -5.07 21.03 -8.10
N VAL A 232 -4.88 19.99 -7.29
CA VAL A 232 -3.61 19.27 -7.15
C VAL A 232 -3.21 18.62 -8.48
N ALA A 233 -4.12 17.95 -9.19
CA ALA A 233 -3.85 17.30 -10.48
C ALA A 233 -3.33 18.30 -11.52
N ARG A 234 -3.96 19.48 -11.62
CA ARG A 234 -3.51 20.56 -12.52
C ARG A 234 -2.10 21.05 -12.17
N ARG A 235 -1.80 21.22 -10.88
CA ARG A 235 -0.47 21.62 -10.40
C ARG A 235 0.58 20.53 -10.61
N LEU A 236 0.25 19.26 -10.37
CA LEU A 236 1.11 18.11 -10.66
C LEU A 236 1.51 18.08 -12.14
N HIS A 237 0.52 18.22 -13.05
CA HIS A 237 0.78 18.33 -14.49
C HIS A 237 1.70 19.52 -14.81
N ALA A 238 1.43 20.70 -14.25
CA ALA A 238 2.24 21.89 -14.48
C ALA A 238 3.68 21.76 -13.96
N SER A 239 3.89 20.90 -12.96
CA SER A 239 5.21 20.62 -12.35
C SER A 239 6.05 19.64 -13.18
N LEU A 240 5.43 18.79 -14.01
CA LEU A 240 6.14 17.83 -14.86
C LEU A 240 6.83 18.54 -16.03
N ALA A 241 8.01 18.06 -16.41
CA ALA A 241 8.59 18.35 -17.71
C ALA A 241 7.82 17.61 -18.82
N ASP A 242 7.93 18.08 -20.06
CA ASP A 242 7.33 17.43 -21.22
C ASP A 242 7.84 15.98 -21.37
N GLY A 243 6.94 15.02 -21.47
CA GLY A 243 7.26 13.58 -21.47
C GLY A 243 7.59 13.02 -20.09
N GLY A 244 7.46 13.80 -19.02
CA GLY A 244 7.64 13.35 -17.63
C GLY A 244 6.51 12.45 -17.16
N PHE A 245 6.79 11.67 -16.12
CA PHE A 245 5.88 10.63 -15.60
C PHE A 245 5.34 11.00 -14.22
N LEU A 246 4.06 10.74 -13.99
CA LEU A 246 3.41 10.82 -12.68
C LEU A 246 2.88 9.42 -12.29
N ILE A 247 3.25 8.98 -11.10
CA ILE A 247 2.88 7.69 -10.53
C ILE A 247 2.00 7.95 -9.31
N THR A 248 0.77 7.43 -9.34
CA THR A 248 -0.16 7.44 -8.20
C THR A 248 -0.31 6.04 -7.60
N GLY A 249 -0.86 5.95 -6.39
CA GLY A 249 -1.18 4.69 -5.75
C GLY A 249 -2.40 4.02 -6.39
N PRO A 250 -2.56 2.68 -6.30
CA PRO A 250 -3.70 1.97 -6.88
C PRO A 250 -5.06 2.42 -6.34
N SER A 251 -5.09 2.90 -5.09
CA SER A 251 -6.31 3.41 -4.44
C SER A 251 -6.55 4.90 -4.67
N ASP A 252 -5.57 5.64 -5.22
CA ASP A 252 -5.75 7.06 -5.48
C ASP A 252 -6.78 7.28 -6.60
N PRO A 253 -7.59 8.34 -6.51
CA PRO A 253 -8.56 8.68 -7.55
C PRO A 253 -7.89 8.87 -8.91
N SER A 254 -8.58 8.43 -9.97
CA SER A 254 -8.14 8.67 -11.34
C SER A 254 -8.02 10.17 -11.62
N LEU A 255 -6.93 10.57 -12.26
CA LEU A 255 -6.66 11.94 -12.68
C LEU A 255 -7.01 12.18 -14.16
N VAL A 256 -7.52 11.15 -14.83
CA VAL A 256 -8.09 11.26 -16.18
C VAL A 256 -9.18 12.33 -16.15
N ASP A 257 -9.20 13.19 -17.17
CA ASP A 257 -10.07 14.36 -17.33
C ASP A 257 -9.86 15.53 -16.33
N LEU A 258 -9.02 15.37 -15.29
CA LEU A 258 -8.74 16.44 -14.33
C LEU A 258 -7.55 17.32 -14.73
N ALA A 259 -6.62 16.74 -15.50
CA ALA A 259 -5.45 17.40 -16.03
C ALA A 259 -5.08 16.79 -17.39
N PRO A 260 -4.36 17.51 -18.28
CA PRO A 260 -3.94 17.01 -19.58
C PRO A 260 -2.79 16.01 -19.45
N LEU A 261 -3.11 14.84 -18.91
CA LEU A 261 -2.21 13.71 -18.67
C LEU A 261 -2.64 12.54 -19.54
N GLU A 262 -1.68 11.90 -20.20
CA GLU A 262 -1.90 10.67 -20.94
C GLU A 262 -1.84 9.48 -19.98
N PRO A 263 -2.94 8.70 -19.81
CA PRO A 263 -2.92 7.54 -18.95
C PRO A 263 -2.15 6.38 -19.61
N LEU A 264 -1.24 5.79 -18.85
CA LEU A 264 -0.49 4.60 -19.18
C LEU A 264 -1.02 3.46 -18.30
N LEU A 265 -1.73 2.53 -18.93
CA LEU A 265 -2.20 1.32 -18.24
C LEU A 265 -1.01 0.41 -17.97
N THR A 266 -0.76 0.16 -16.69
CA THR A 266 0.30 -0.76 -16.24
C THR A 266 -0.33 -2.00 -15.63
N GLU A 267 0.51 -2.98 -15.29
CA GLU A 267 0.03 -4.21 -14.66
C GLU A 267 -0.53 -4.03 -13.23
N TRP A 268 -0.26 -2.87 -12.61
CA TRP A 268 -0.53 -2.53 -11.21
C TRP A 268 -1.48 -1.34 -11.02
N GLY A 269 -1.85 -0.64 -12.10
CA GLY A 269 -2.73 0.51 -12.04
C GLY A 269 -2.55 1.46 -13.22
N VAL A 270 -2.70 2.75 -12.96
CA VAL A 270 -2.52 3.81 -13.96
C VAL A 270 -1.30 4.63 -13.57
N ALA A 271 -0.34 4.72 -14.47
CA ALA A 271 0.65 5.79 -14.47
C ALA A 271 0.20 6.87 -15.46
N TYR A 272 0.78 8.06 -15.37
CA TYR A 272 0.45 9.17 -16.25
C TYR A 272 1.71 9.70 -16.91
N ARG A 273 1.61 10.14 -18.16
CA ARG A 273 2.65 10.86 -18.86
C ARG A 273 2.16 12.25 -19.23
N ARG A 274 2.99 13.27 -19.01
CA ARG A 274 2.73 14.60 -19.58
C ARG A 274 3.00 14.54 -21.09
N PRO A 275 2.04 14.90 -21.96
CA PRO A 275 2.26 14.94 -23.40
C PRO A 275 3.45 15.82 -23.77
N THR A 276 4.18 15.45 -24.80
CA THR A 276 5.28 16.27 -25.33
C THR A 276 4.74 17.33 -26.27
N ALA A 277 5.20 18.59 -26.16
CA ALA A 277 4.80 19.66 -27.09
C ALA A 277 5.25 19.39 -28.54
N ARG A 278 6.22 18.49 -28.75
CA ARG A 278 6.70 18.04 -30.04
C ARG A 278 6.62 16.50 -30.07
N PRO A 279 5.82 15.89 -30.96
CA PRO A 279 5.74 14.44 -31.01
C PRO A 279 7.14 13.87 -31.24
N PRO A 280 7.58 12.85 -30.48
CA PRO A 280 8.84 12.18 -30.77
C PRO A 280 8.77 11.71 -32.23
N ARG A 281 9.81 12.00 -33.01
CA ARG A 281 9.94 11.51 -34.39
C ARG A 281 9.60 10.02 -34.37
N ALA A 282 8.51 9.66 -35.06
CA ALA A 282 8.02 8.30 -35.10
C ALA A 282 9.20 7.38 -35.42
N LEU A 283 9.49 6.47 -34.49
CA LEU A 283 10.42 5.39 -34.80
C LEU A 283 9.79 4.58 -35.95
N PRO A 284 10.58 4.09 -36.92
CA PRO A 284 10.10 2.95 -37.69
C PRO A 284 9.76 1.85 -36.68
N PRO A 285 8.65 1.12 -36.89
CA PRO A 285 8.18 0.12 -35.93
C PRO A 285 9.35 -0.78 -35.54
N SER A 286 9.66 -0.81 -34.24
CA SER A 286 10.55 -1.82 -33.68
C SER A 286 9.99 -3.16 -34.11
N ASN A 287 10.85 -3.99 -34.70
CA ASN A 287 10.53 -5.33 -35.16
C ASN A 287 10.23 -6.24 -33.96
N TYR A 288 9.16 -5.97 -33.22
CA TYR A 288 8.41 -7.03 -32.59
C TYR A 288 8.01 -7.95 -33.74
N ARG A 289 8.53 -9.17 -33.72
CA ARG A 289 8.02 -10.24 -34.59
C ARG A 289 6.50 -10.18 -34.50
N SER A 290 5.87 -9.77 -35.61
CA SER A 290 4.47 -9.98 -35.82
C SER A 290 4.26 -11.48 -35.64
N TYR A 291 3.61 -11.88 -34.56
CA TYR A 291 2.95 -13.17 -34.57
C TYR A 291 1.97 -13.10 -35.75
N PRO A 292 2.00 -14.07 -36.67
CA PRO A 292 1.00 -14.11 -37.72
C PRO A 292 -0.36 -14.08 -37.02
N ALA A 293 -1.22 -13.17 -37.44
CA ALA A 293 -2.60 -13.17 -37.01
C ALA A 293 -3.12 -14.60 -37.19
N LEU A 294 -3.53 -15.23 -36.10
CA LEU A 294 -4.33 -16.44 -36.22
C LEU A 294 -5.54 -16.04 -37.09
N PRO A 295 -5.82 -16.79 -38.17
CA PRO A 295 -6.98 -16.49 -39.00
C PRO A 295 -8.20 -16.48 -38.09
N THR A 296 -8.86 -15.33 -38.00
CA THR A 296 -10.16 -15.21 -37.37
C THR A 296 -11.16 -15.95 -38.26
N VAL A 297 -11.23 -17.27 -38.09
CA VAL A 297 -12.39 -18.03 -38.49
C VAL A 297 -13.46 -17.69 -37.46
N ALA A 298 -14.34 -16.76 -37.80
CA ALA A 298 -15.60 -16.63 -37.09
C ALA A 298 -16.27 -18.01 -37.10
N PRO A 299 -16.64 -18.60 -35.96
CA PRO A 299 -17.49 -19.77 -35.99
C PRO A 299 -18.81 -19.33 -36.60
N ALA A 300 -19.04 -19.74 -37.85
CA ALA A 300 -20.37 -19.67 -38.43
C ALA A 300 -21.28 -20.51 -37.54
N LEU A 301 -22.11 -19.86 -36.74
CA LEU A 301 -23.23 -20.51 -36.07
C LEU A 301 -24.05 -21.18 -37.18
N PRO A 302 -24.23 -22.52 -37.16
CA PRO A 302 -25.10 -23.15 -38.12
C PRO A 302 -26.50 -22.57 -37.90
N ALA A 303 -27.10 -22.08 -38.98
CA ALA A 303 -28.49 -21.67 -38.99
C ALA A 303 -29.32 -22.85 -38.48
N LEU A 304 -29.87 -22.70 -37.27
CA LEU A 304 -30.85 -23.62 -36.73
C LEU A 304 -32.07 -23.55 -37.65
N ALA A 305 -32.18 -24.54 -38.53
CA ALA A 305 -33.37 -24.78 -39.30
C ALA A 305 -34.56 -24.87 -38.34
N SER A 306 -35.58 -24.08 -38.61
CA SER A 306 -36.89 -24.15 -38.00
C SER A 306 -37.53 -25.50 -38.33
N GLY A 307 -37.20 -26.51 -37.53
CA GLY A 307 -37.91 -27.78 -37.43
C GLY A 307 -38.93 -27.75 -36.29
N PRO A 308 -39.96 -28.61 -36.31
CA PRO A 308 -40.99 -28.64 -35.28
C PRO A 308 -40.39 -29.06 -33.93
N LEU A 309 -40.83 -28.38 -32.85
CA LEU A 309 -40.44 -28.65 -31.47
C LEU A 309 -40.78 -30.09 -31.05
N PRO A 310 -39.91 -30.80 -30.32
CA PRO A 310 -40.24 -32.07 -29.67
C PRO A 310 -41.22 -31.84 -28.50
N PRO A 311 -42.02 -32.85 -28.11
CA PRO A 311 -43.01 -32.70 -27.04
C PRO A 311 -42.33 -32.53 -25.68
N LEU A 312 -42.91 -31.65 -24.86
CA LEU A 312 -42.52 -31.39 -23.47
C LEU A 312 -42.60 -32.68 -22.64
N LEU A 313 -41.51 -33.00 -21.93
CA LEU A 313 -41.51 -34.02 -20.87
C LEU A 313 -42.39 -33.55 -19.70
N PRO A 314 -43.08 -34.47 -18.99
CA PRO A 314 -43.95 -34.11 -17.87
C PRO A 314 -43.14 -33.62 -16.66
N ALA A 315 -43.72 -32.66 -15.93
CA ALA A 315 -43.12 -32.04 -14.76
C ALA A 315 -42.88 -33.04 -13.60
N PRO A 316 -41.83 -32.84 -12.79
CA PRO A 316 -41.59 -33.63 -11.58
C PRO A 316 -42.63 -33.32 -10.48
N PRO A 317 -42.89 -34.26 -9.55
CA PRO A 317 -43.87 -34.07 -8.49
C PRO A 317 -43.42 -33.03 -7.46
N ALA A 318 -44.40 -32.36 -6.85
CA ALA A 318 -44.22 -31.29 -5.88
C ALA A 318 -43.37 -31.71 -4.65
N LEU A 319 -42.44 -30.84 -4.28
CA LEU A 319 -41.58 -30.95 -3.09
C LEU A 319 -42.42 -30.98 -1.80
N LEU A 320 -42.02 -31.86 -0.87
CA LEU A 320 -42.52 -31.89 0.51
C LEU A 320 -42.19 -30.56 1.23
N PRO A 321 -43.01 -30.13 2.21
CA PRO A 321 -42.75 -28.92 2.99
C PRO A 321 -41.51 -29.10 3.91
N ALA A 322 -40.72 -28.04 4.00
CA ALA A 322 -39.50 -27.97 4.80
C ALA A 322 -39.77 -28.08 6.32
N PRO A 323 -38.85 -28.66 7.12
CA PRO A 323 -38.97 -28.68 8.57
C PRO A 323 -38.79 -27.27 9.17
N PRO A 324 -39.38 -26.99 10.36
CA PRO A 324 -39.28 -25.69 11.01
C PRO A 324 -37.84 -25.42 11.48
N ALA A 325 -37.42 -24.16 11.33
CA ALA A 325 -36.08 -23.69 11.69
C ALA A 325 -35.77 -23.88 13.19
N PRO A 326 -34.51 -24.20 13.55
CA PRO A 326 -34.10 -24.26 14.95
C PRO A 326 -34.17 -22.87 15.60
N PRO A 327 -34.40 -22.78 16.93
CA PRO A 327 -34.43 -21.50 17.63
C PRO A 327 -33.07 -20.78 17.52
N PRO A 328 -33.07 -19.44 17.47
CA PRO A 328 -31.84 -18.66 17.36
C PRO A 328 -30.94 -18.90 18.57
N PRO A 329 -29.60 -18.91 18.39
CA PRO A 329 -28.67 -18.98 19.50
C PRO A 329 -28.89 -17.81 20.46
N PRO A 330 -28.60 -17.97 21.77
CA PRO A 330 -28.69 -16.88 22.73
C PRO A 330 -27.84 -15.71 22.24
N ALA A 331 -28.39 -14.50 22.35
CA ALA A 331 -27.75 -13.27 21.89
C ALA A 331 -26.30 -13.20 22.37
N ALA A 332 -25.38 -13.03 21.41
CA ALA A 332 -24.00 -12.72 21.72
C ALA A 332 -23.96 -11.46 22.61
N PRO A 333 -23.08 -11.41 23.63
CA PRO A 333 -22.91 -10.21 24.43
C PRO A 333 -22.55 -9.02 23.53
N PRO A 334 -22.88 -7.77 23.93
CA PRO A 334 -22.66 -6.59 23.10
C PRO A 334 -21.19 -6.51 22.64
N LEU A 335 -20.99 -6.56 21.32
CA LEU A 335 -19.73 -6.26 20.63
C LEU A 335 -19.46 -4.75 20.75
N ASP A 336 -19.00 -4.25 21.90
CA ASP A 336 -18.42 -2.89 21.90
C ASP A 336 -17.49 -2.47 23.07
N THR A 337 -17.14 -3.36 24.00
CA THR A 337 -16.20 -2.98 25.07
C THR A 337 -14.76 -3.44 24.81
N ALA A 338 -14.56 -4.54 24.06
CA ALA A 338 -13.23 -5.08 23.76
C ALA A 338 -12.47 -4.28 22.69
N SER A 339 -13.16 -3.74 21.67
CA SER A 339 -12.54 -2.95 20.59
C SER A 339 -12.10 -1.56 21.06
N ALA A 340 -12.83 -0.95 22.01
CA ALA A 340 -12.53 0.37 22.57
C ALA A 340 -11.24 0.35 23.43
N GLY A 341 -10.97 -0.75 24.16
CA GLY A 341 -9.76 -0.88 24.97
C GLY A 341 -8.46 -0.89 24.14
N LEU A 342 -8.50 -1.32 22.88
CA LEU A 342 -7.33 -1.44 22.02
C LEU A 342 -6.97 -0.15 21.28
N ALA A 343 -7.80 0.89 21.35
CA ALA A 343 -7.55 2.17 20.70
C ALA A 343 -6.16 2.76 21.04
N PRO A 344 -5.70 2.80 22.32
CA PRO A 344 -4.37 3.32 22.66
C PRO A 344 -3.21 2.54 22.03
N ALA A 345 -3.38 1.23 21.82
CA ALA A 345 -2.36 0.38 21.22
C ALA A 345 -2.30 0.59 19.69
N ARG A 346 -3.45 0.65 19.01
CA ARG A 346 -3.53 1.00 17.58
C ARG A 346 -2.99 2.41 17.32
N GLU A 347 -3.24 3.32 18.24
CA GLU A 347 -2.75 4.70 18.21
C GLU A 347 -1.22 4.79 18.35
N ALA A 348 -0.64 4.02 19.26
CA ALA A 348 0.82 3.93 19.38
C ALA A 348 1.45 3.30 18.11
N MET A 349 0.78 2.35 17.45
CA MET A 349 1.20 1.83 16.14
C MET A 349 1.18 2.93 15.06
N ALA A 350 0.10 3.71 14.97
CA ALA A 350 -0.02 4.78 13.97
C ALA A 350 1.09 5.85 14.10
N ARG A 351 1.56 6.11 15.33
CA ARG A 351 2.69 7.03 15.60
C ARG A 351 4.08 6.41 15.39
N GLY A 352 4.15 5.11 15.15
CA GLY A 352 5.41 4.37 15.13
C GLY A 352 6.07 4.20 16.51
N ASP A 353 5.32 4.38 17.60
CA ASP A 353 5.75 4.04 18.96
C ASP A 353 5.43 2.58 19.26
N TRP A 354 6.18 1.73 18.56
CA TRP A 354 5.96 0.29 18.53
C TRP A 354 6.14 -0.38 19.90
N ARG A 355 7.03 0.12 20.76
CA ARG A 355 7.22 -0.42 22.11
C ARG A 355 6.00 -0.15 22.99
N LYS A 356 5.49 1.08 22.94
CA LYS A 356 4.28 1.45 23.67
C LYS A 356 3.06 0.71 23.13
N ALA A 357 2.95 0.54 21.81
CA ALA A 357 1.90 -0.23 21.19
C ALA A 357 1.89 -1.68 21.67
N ALA A 358 3.06 -2.34 21.67
CA ALA A 358 3.21 -3.69 22.19
C ALA A 358 2.83 -3.79 23.68
N GLN A 359 3.30 -2.86 24.51
CA GLN A 359 2.98 -2.83 25.93
C GLN A 359 1.48 -2.64 26.20
N LEU A 360 0.83 -1.72 25.48
CA LEU A 360 -0.59 -1.43 25.64
C LEU A 360 -1.46 -2.59 25.15
N ALA A 361 -1.09 -3.23 24.05
CA ALA A 361 -1.79 -4.39 23.52
C ALA A 361 -1.62 -5.62 24.43
N GLY A 362 -0.39 -5.90 24.89
CA GLY A 362 -0.10 -7.03 25.78
C GLY A 362 -0.68 -6.87 27.20
N ALA A 363 -1.00 -5.65 27.63
CA ALA A 363 -1.68 -5.38 28.89
C ALA A 363 -3.20 -5.63 28.85
N GLN A 364 -3.79 -5.80 27.66
CA GLN A 364 -5.22 -6.07 27.51
C GLN A 364 -5.55 -7.55 27.76
N GLN A 365 -6.85 -7.83 27.98
CA GLN A 365 -7.34 -9.20 28.08
C GLN A 365 -6.91 -10.05 26.87
N PRO A 366 -6.75 -11.39 27.03
CA PRO A 366 -6.26 -12.28 25.98
C PRO A 366 -7.30 -12.42 24.86
N SER A 367 -7.38 -11.41 24.01
CA SER A 367 -8.14 -11.42 22.77
C SER A 367 -7.19 -11.64 21.59
N PRO A 368 -7.65 -12.31 20.51
CA PRO A 368 -6.85 -12.46 19.30
C PRO A 368 -6.45 -11.11 18.70
N GLU A 369 -7.36 -10.13 18.73
CA GLU A 369 -7.13 -8.79 18.19
C GLU A 369 -6.03 -8.02 18.94
N ALA A 370 -6.02 -8.10 20.27
CA ALA A 370 -4.94 -7.53 21.08
C ALA A 370 -3.60 -8.17 20.73
N ALA A 371 -3.60 -9.49 20.59
CA ALA A 371 -2.39 -10.23 20.23
C ALA A 371 -1.88 -9.88 18.83
N VAL A 372 -2.76 -9.69 17.84
CA VAL A 372 -2.36 -9.27 16.50
C VAL A 372 -1.68 -7.90 16.52
N ILE A 373 -2.23 -6.94 17.28
CA ILE A 373 -1.65 -5.60 17.45
C ILE A 373 -0.29 -5.69 18.14
N GLU A 374 -0.20 -6.44 19.24
CA GLU A 374 1.05 -6.66 19.97
C GLU A 374 2.14 -7.26 19.06
N VAL A 375 1.79 -8.32 18.33
CA VAL A 375 2.70 -9.01 17.42
C VAL A 375 3.21 -8.10 16.31
N ARG A 376 2.31 -7.36 15.64
CA ARG A 376 2.69 -6.39 14.59
C ARG A 376 3.57 -5.27 15.15
N ALA A 377 3.28 -4.79 16.37
CA ALA A 377 4.08 -3.79 17.04
C ALA A 377 5.48 -4.33 17.40
N LEU A 378 5.58 -5.51 17.99
CA LEU A 378 6.85 -6.16 18.32
C LEU A 378 7.67 -6.44 17.06
N ALA A 379 7.04 -6.78 15.93
CA ALA A 379 7.73 -7.01 14.65
C ALA A 379 8.53 -5.78 14.17
N ASN A 380 8.14 -4.58 14.60
CA ASN A 380 8.84 -3.33 14.33
C ASN A 380 10.00 -3.03 15.30
N VAL A 381 10.04 -3.69 16.47
CA VAL A 381 11.02 -3.45 17.53
C VAL A 381 12.04 -4.57 17.61
N GLU A 382 11.55 -5.79 17.84
CA GLU A 382 12.34 -6.98 18.19
C GLU A 382 11.70 -8.20 17.50
N PRO A 383 12.20 -8.61 16.32
CA PRO A 383 11.61 -9.70 15.53
C PRO A 383 11.50 -11.03 16.29
N GLU A 384 12.49 -11.38 17.12
CA GLU A 384 12.44 -12.61 17.93
C GLU A 384 11.39 -12.54 19.05
N ALA A 385 11.20 -11.36 19.65
CA ALA A 385 10.11 -11.15 20.60
C ALA A 385 8.75 -11.26 19.92
N ALA A 386 8.63 -10.76 18.69
CA ALA A 386 7.42 -10.89 17.88
C ALA A 386 7.10 -12.34 17.54
N VAL A 387 8.10 -13.14 17.16
CA VAL A 387 7.93 -14.60 16.93
C VAL A 387 7.45 -15.29 18.19
N LYS A 388 8.07 -15.00 19.34
CA LYS A 388 7.66 -15.59 20.63
C LYS A 388 6.23 -15.19 21.00
N ALA A 389 5.90 -13.91 20.95
CA ALA A 389 4.56 -13.41 21.27
C ALA A 389 3.50 -13.99 20.33
N CYS A 390 3.82 -14.13 19.04
CA CYS A 390 2.93 -14.72 18.05
C CYS A 390 2.69 -16.21 18.32
N ALA A 391 3.72 -16.98 18.67
CA ALA A 391 3.59 -18.38 19.03
C ALA A 391 2.73 -18.56 20.30
N GLU A 392 2.93 -17.73 21.33
CA GLU A 392 2.13 -17.74 22.55
C GLU A 392 0.67 -17.32 22.30
N ALA A 393 0.44 -16.36 21.40
CA ALA A 393 -0.88 -15.95 20.97
C ALA A 393 -1.60 -17.05 20.16
N ALA A 394 -0.92 -17.67 19.20
CA ALA A 394 -1.45 -18.77 18.40
C ALA A 394 -1.71 -20.03 19.25
N ALA A 395 -0.98 -20.23 20.35
CA ALA A 395 -1.28 -21.29 21.32
C ALA A 395 -2.56 -21.00 22.14
N ARG A 396 -2.79 -19.74 22.51
CA ARG A 396 -4.02 -19.30 23.20
C ARG A 396 -5.24 -19.27 22.28
N HIS A 397 -5.03 -18.94 21.01
CA HIS A 397 -6.06 -18.79 19.99
C HIS A 397 -5.78 -19.70 18.79
N PRO A 398 -5.83 -21.03 18.96
CA PRO A 398 -5.38 -21.99 17.95
C PRO A 398 -6.17 -21.98 16.64
N MET A 399 -7.38 -21.44 16.67
CA MET A 399 -8.30 -21.34 15.53
C MET A 399 -8.26 -19.98 14.83
N ASP A 400 -7.41 -19.05 15.27
CA ASP A 400 -7.28 -17.73 14.64
C ASP A 400 -6.37 -17.79 13.41
N VAL A 401 -6.94 -17.45 12.25
CA VAL A 401 -6.25 -17.53 10.95
C VAL A 401 -5.17 -16.46 10.80
N GLU A 402 -5.44 -15.23 11.26
CA GLU A 402 -4.51 -14.10 11.11
C GLU A 402 -3.25 -14.33 11.94
N LEU A 403 -3.37 -14.83 13.17
CA LEU A 403 -2.22 -15.18 14.01
C LEU A 403 -1.36 -16.28 13.39
N ARG A 404 -1.96 -17.33 12.78
CA ARG A 404 -1.21 -18.38 12.07
C ARG A 404 -0.51 -17.84 10.82
N TYR A 405 -1.17 -16.92 10.11
CA TYR A 405 -0.59 -16.27 8.95
C TYR A 405 0.59 -15.36 9.34
N LEU A 406 0.42 -14.50 10.34
CA LEU A 406 1.47 -13.63 10.87
C LEU A 406 2.66 -14.44 11.41
N GLU A 407 2.41 -15.55 12.10
CA GLU A 407 3.46 -16.48 12.57
C GLU A 407 4.32 -16.95 11.39
N SER A 408 3.70 -17.33 10.27
CA SER A 408 4.42 -17.77 9.07
C SER A 408 5.29 -16.66 8.45
N LEU A 409 4.79 -15.42 8.39
CA LEU A 409 5.54 -14.27 7.88
C LEU A 409 6.74 -13.93 8.78
N LEU A 410 6.53 -13.92 10.09
CA LEU A 410 7.57 -13.61 11.07
C LEU A 410 8.68 -14.66 11.05
N LEU A 411 8.32 -15.95 11.09
CA LEU A 411 9.28 -17.06 11.01
C LEU A 411 10.06 -17.04 9.69
N MET A 412 9.41 -16.70 8.58
CA MET A 412 10.09 -16.51 7.30
C MET A 412 11.08 -15.34 7.34
N SER A 413 10.72 -14.24 7.99
CA SER A 413 11.57 -13.04 8.09
C SER A 413 12.84 -13.28 8.92
N VAL A 414 12.77 -14.10 9.98
CA VAL A 414 13.93 -14.49 10.81
C VAL A 414 14.67 -15.72 10.28
N GLY A 415 14.23 -16.29 9.14
CA GLY A 415 14.90 -17.43 8.49
C GLY A 415 14.61 -18.81 9.08
N ARG A 416 13.63 -18.94 9.98
CA ARG A 416 13.18 -20.22 10.56
C ARG A 416 12.21 -20.94 9.61
N LEU A 417 12.70 -21.29 8.43
CA LEU A 417 11.88 -21.68 7.28
C LEU A 417 11.02 -22.95 7.50
N GLY A 418 11.56 -23.96 8.16
CA GLY A 418 10.79 -25.19 8.43
C GLY A 418 9.63 -24.97 9.41
N GLU A 419 9.74 -23.98 10.30
CA GLU A 419 8.63 -23.56 11.17
C GLU A 419 7.64 -22.68 10.42
N ALA A 420 8.14 -21.76 9.59
CA ALA A 420 7.30 -20.92 8.73
C ALA A 420 6.40 -21.76 7.81
N GLU A 421 6.93 -22.87 7.26
CA GLU A 421 6.14 -23.79 6.43
C GLU A 421 4.99 -24.43 7.22
N ARG A 422 5.26 -24.90 8.45
CA ARG A 422 4.23 -25.48 9.32
C ARG A 422 3.14 -24.47 9.65
N ALA A 423 3.52 -23.25 10.03
CA ALA A 423 2.58 -22.17 10.34
C ALA A 423 1.72 -21.79 9.13
N ALA A 424 2.32 -21.67 7.94
CA ALA A 424 1.58 -21.39 6.70
C ALA A 424 0.59 -22.51 6.36
N ARG A 425 0.97 -23.78 6.52
CA ARG A 425 0.06 -24.92 6.32
C ARG A 425 -1.06 -24.96 7.35
N GLN A 426 -0.80 -24.58 8.60
CA GLN A 426 -1.85 -24.46 9.63
C GLN A 426 -2.84 -23.34 9.30
N ALA A 427 -2.37 -22.18 8.83
CA ALA A 427 -3.26 -21.13 8.34
C ALA A 427 -4.16 -21.63 7.20
N LEU A 428 -3.59 -22.39 6.26
CA LEU A 428 -4.33 -22.99 5.13
C LEU A 428 -5.24 -24.17 5.54
N TYR A 429 -4.96 -24.83 6.65
CA TYR A 429 -5.87 -25.85 7.20
C TYR A 429 -7.13 -25.19 7.76
N LEU A 430 -6.98 -24.04 8.43
CA LEU A 430 -8.09 -23.27 8.98
C LEU A 430 -8.88 -22.55 7.89
N GLU A 431 -8.18 -21.92 6.93
CA GLU A 431 -8.79 -21.21 5.81
C GLU A 431 -8.11 -21.58 4.48
N PRO A 432 -8.58 -22.65 3.80
CA PRO A 432 -7.99 -23.12 2.55
C PRO A 432 -8.06 -22.10 1.40
N SER A 433 -8.99 -21.12 1.47
CA SER A 433 -9.17 -20.09 0.44
C SER A 433 -8.30 -18.85 0.64
N LEU A 434 -7.47 -18.80 1.70
CA LEU A 434 -6.60 -17.66 1.99
C LEU A 434 -5.44 -17.57 1.00
N ALA A 435 -5.63 -16.80 -0.08
CA ALA A 435 -4.66 -16.71 -1.17
C ALA A 435 -3.27 -16.19 -0.73
N VAL A 436 -3.21 -15.26 0.23
CA VAL A 436 -1.94 -14.73 0.76
C VAL A 436 -1.12 -15.76 1.54
N ALA A 437 -1.77 -16.75 2.16
CA ALA A 437 -1.08 -17.85 2.83
C ALA A 437 -0.52 -18.84 1.81
N HIS A 438 -1.21 -19.10 0.69
CA HIS A 438 -0.64 -19.87 -0.43
C HIS A 438 0.57 -19.19 -1.07
N LEU A 439 0.52 -17.86 -1.25
CA LEU A 439 1.67 -17.07 -1.71
C LEU A 439 2.86 -17.20 -0.75
N THR A 440 2.61 -17.03 0.55
CA THR A 440 3.64 -17.12 1.58
C THR A 440 4.26 -18.52 1.64
N LEU A 441 3.43 -19.57 1.58
CA LEU A 441 3.91 -20.95 1.50
C LEU A 441 4.79 -21.18 0.27
N GLY A 442 4.42 -20.61 -0.88
CA GLY A 442 5.22 -20.67 -2.11
C GLY A 442 6.62 -20.08 -1.92
N TYR A 443 6.72 -18.91 -1.30
CA TYR A 443 8.02 -18.29 -0.99
C TYR A 443 8.85 -19.08 0.02
N VAL A 444 8.22 -19.64 1.06
CA VAL A 444 8.89 -20.47 2.06
C VAL A 444 9.45 -21.74 1.43
N LEU A 445 8.64 -22.48 0.67
CA LEU A 445 9.04 -23.72 -0.02
C LEU A 445 10.17 -23.48 -1.01
N ARG A 446 10.11 -22.38 -1.76
CA ARG A 446 11.20 -21.96 -2.66
C ARG A 446 12.52 -21.79 -1.91
N ARG A 447 12.50 -21.17 -0.72
CA ARG A 447 13.70 -20.97 0.10
C ARG A 447 14.20 -22.26 0.76
N LEU A 448 13.31 -23.24 1.00
CA LEU A 448 13.66 -24.59 1.44
C LEU A 448 14.21 -25.47 0.30
N GLY A 449 14.11 -25.02 -0.96
CA GLY A 449 14.52 -25.77 -2.14
C GLY A 449 13.45 -26.70 -2.73
N ASP A 450 12.25 -26.77 -2.13
CA ASP A 450 11.11 -27.51 -2.68
C ASP A 450 10.44 -26.70 -3.79
N THR A 451 11.03 -26.78 -4.98
CA THR A 451 10.59 -26.01 -6.15
C THR A 451 9.22 -26.48 -6.63
N SER A 452 8.98 -27.79 -6.69
CA SER A 452 7.69 -28.34 -7.11
C SER A 452 6.57 -28.00 -6.12
N GLY A 453 6.84 -28.00 -4.81
CA GLY A 453 5.92 -27.51 -3.79
C GLY A 453 5.60 -26.03 -3.93
N ALA A 454 6.62 -25.20 -4.16
CA ALA A 454 6.45 -23.76 -4.40
C ALA A 454 5.56 -23.48 -5.63
N VAL A 455 5.80 -24.17 -6.75
CA VAL A 455 4.98 -24.06 -7.97
C VAL A 455 3.50 -24.40 -7.70
N ARG A 456 3.23 -25.46 -6.92
CA ARG A 456 1.85 -25.83 -6.55
C ARG A 456 1.19 -24.74 -5.70
N ALA A 457 1.89 -24.20 -4.70
CA ALA A 457 1.38 -23.16 -3.83
C ALA A 457 1.07 -21.86 -4.60
N PHE A 458 1.97 -21.44 -5.51
CA PHE A 458 1.71 -20.29 -6.38
C PHE A 458 0.54 -20.54 -7.33
N ARG A 459 0.40 -21.75 -7.89
CA ARG A 459 -0.76 -22.07 -8.72
C ARG A 459 -2.09 -21.99 -7.96
N ALA A 460 -2.11 -22.42 -6.70
CA ALA A 460 -3.28 -22.33 -5.84
C ALA A 460 -3.64 -20.86 -5.54
N ALA A 461 -2.66 -20.02 -5.20
CA ALA A 461 -2.87 -18.58 -5.03
C ALA A 461 -3.38 -17.91 -6.31
N GLU A 462 -2.80 -18.22 -7.47
CA GLU A 462 -3.23 -17.71 -8.78
C GLU A 462 -4.70 -18.07 -9.05
N ALA A 463 -5.08 -19.32 -8.81
CA ALA A 463 -6.45 -19.80 -9.03
C ALA A 463 -7.47 -19.11 -8.10
N LEU A 464 -7.16 -19.03 -6.80
CA LEU A 464 -8.03 -18.39 -5.81
C LEU A 464 -8.26 -16.91 -6.12
N CYS A 465 -7.18 -16.19 -6.44
CA CYS A 465 -7.26 -14.78 -6.81
C CYS A 465 -8.00 -14.57 -8.14
N SER A 466 -7.78 -15.44 -9.13
CA SER A 466 -8.44 -15.33 -10.44
C SER A 466 -9.94 -15.65 -10.39
N ALA A 467 -10.41 -16.32 -9.34
CA ALA A 467 -11.83 -16.59 -9.12
C ALA A 467 -12.60 -15.38 -8.56
N LEU A 468 -11.90 -14.35 -8.09
CA LEU A 468 -12.47 -13.11 -7.57
C LEU A 468 -12.51 -12.02 -8.65
N GLN A 469 -13.30 -10.96 -8.41
CA GLN A 469 -13.24 -9.75 -9.24
C GLN A 469 -11.83 -9.14 -9.13
N PRO A 470 -11.21 -8.67 -10.23
CA PRO A 470 -9.82 -8.18 -10.23
C PRO A 470 -9.53 -7.07 -9.21
N GLU A 471 -10.51 -6.22 -8.92
CA GLU A 471 -10.42 -5.09 -7.98
C GLU A 471 -10.73 -5.49 -6.52
N ALA A 472 -11.22 -6.71 -6.28
CA ALA A 472 -11.57 -7.16 -4.93
C ALA A 472 -10.33 -7.22 -4.03
N ILE A 473 -10.40 -6.62 -2.85
CA ILE A 473 -9.31 -6.68 -1.86
C ILE A 473 -9.27 -8.08 -1.26
N VAL A 474 -8.08 -8.68 -1.28
CA VAL A 474 -7.86 -10.01 -0.71
C VAL A 474 -7.71 -9.89 0.82
N PRO A 475 -8.34 -10.77 1.62
CA PRO A 475 -8.17 -10.75 3.07
C PRO A 475 -6.70 -10.88 3.49
N LEU A 476 -6.31 -10.14 4.54
CA LEU A 476 -4.96 -10.11 5.12
C LEU A 476 -3.83 -9.74 4.12
N SER A 477 -4.19 -9.11 3.01
CA SER A 477 -3.25 -8.72 1.97
C SER A 477 -2.72 -7.30 2.12
N GLU A 478 -3.08 -6.59 3.19
CA GLU A 478 -2.71 -5.19 3.41
C GLU A 478 -3.18 -4.26 2.27
N GLY A 479 -4.36 -4.56 1.69
CA GLY A 479 -5.01 -3.74 0.64
C GLY A 479 -4.70 -4.15 -0.80
N GLU A 480 -4.09 -5.32 -1.00
CA GLU A 480 -3.80 -5.85 -2.33
C GLU A 480 -5.04 -6.45 -3.01
N SER A 481 -5.21 -6.14 -4.30
CA SER A 481 -6.32 -6.64 -5.11
C SER A 481 -6.08 -8.06 -5.63
N ALA A 482 -7.16 -8.80 -5.87
CA ALA A 482 -7.11 -10.17 -6.34
C ALA A 482 -6.44 -10.26 -7.72
N GLY A 483 -6.74 -9.35 -8.64
CA GLY A 483 -6.10 -9.30 -9.95
C GLY A 483 -4.59 -9.12 -9.87
N ARG A 484 -4.10 -8.34 -8.89
CA ARG A 484 -2.66 -8.12 -8.67
C ARG A 484 -2.00 -9.36 -8.07
N LEU A 485 -2.58 -9.93 -7.02
CA LEU A 485 -2.03 -11.14 -6.39
C LEU A 485 -2.03 -12.36 -7.34
N ALA A 486 -3.02 -12.48 -8.23
CA ALA A 486 -3.03 -13.51 -9.27
C ALA A 486 -1.82 -13.40 -10.20
N LYS A 487 -1.47 -12.18 -10.64
CA LYS A 487 -0.29 -11.93 -11.49
C LYS A 487 1.02 -12.22 -10.76
N VAL A 488 1.14 -11.82 -9.48
CA VAL A 488 2.32 -12.12 -8.66
C VAL A 488 2.53 -13.63 -8.57
N ALA A 489 1.47 -14.36 -8.22
CA ALA A 489 1.50 -15.81 -8.14
C ALA A 489 1.89 -16.45 -9.49
N GLN A 490 1.30 -15.99 -10.59
CA GLN A 490 1.61 -16.47 -11.93
C GLN A 490 3.09 -16.22 -12.31
N SER A 491 3.62 -15.03 -12.02
CA SER A 491 4.99 -14.65 -12.37
C SER A 491 6.01 -15.51 -11.64
N GLU A 492 5.83 -15.67 -10.33
CA GLU A 492 6.71 -16.52 -9.52
C GLU A 492 6.66 -17.98 -9.95
N ARG A 493 5.47 -18.49 -10.26
CA ARG A 493 5.29 -19.84 -10.81
C ARG A 493 6.08 -20.02 -12.12
N LYS A 494 5.89 -19.12 -13.09
CA LYS A 494 6.58 -19.18 -14.40
C LYS A 494 8.10 -19.11 -14.24
N ARG A 495 8.59 -18.29 -13.31
CA ARG A 495 10.03 -18.16 -13.03
C ARG A 495 10.65 -19.47 -12.54
N LEU A 496 9.94 -20.18 -11.67
CA LEU A 496 10.39 -21.49 -11.15
C LEU A 496 10.32 -22.57 -12.22
N GLU A 497 9.21 -22.66 -12.96
CA GLU A 497 9.05 -23.61 -14.07
C GLU A 497 10.17 -23.42 -15.13
N ALA A 498 10.50 -22.17 -15.47
CA ALA A 498 11.60 -21.86 -16.39
C ALA A 498 13.01 -22.13 -15.82
N ALA A 499 13.17 -22.15 -14.48
CA ALA A 499 14.43 -22.50 -13.84
C ALA A 499 14.64 -24.03 -13.81
N GLU A 500 13.57 -24.81 -13.62
CA GLU A 500 13.61 -26.28 -13.71
C GLU A 500 13.94 -26.74 -15.13
N SER A 501 13.27 -26.18 -16.16
CA SER A 501 13.55 -26.54 -17.56
C SER A 501 14.98 -26.23 -18.03
N ARG A 502 15.68 -25.30 -17.37
CA ARG A 502 17.11 -24.98 -17.63
C ARG A 502 18.10 -25.84 -16.86
N ARG A 503 17.64 -26.59 -15.84
CA ARG A 503 18.46 -27.56 -15.11
C ARG A 503 18.37 -28.96 -15.71
N GLU A 504 17.28 -29.25 -16.42
CA GLU A 504 17.01 -30.56 -17.05
C GLU A 504 17.50 -30.66 -18.50
N GLY A 505 17.75 -29.53 -19.17
CA GLY A 505 18.37 -29.45 -20.50
C GLY A 505 19.83 -29.01 -20.40
#